data_AF-A0A2S9J2A3-F1
#
_entry.id   AF-A0A2S9J2A3-F1
#
_cell.length_a   1.000
_cell.length_b   1.000
_cell.length_c   1.000
_cell.angle_alpha   90.00
_cell.angle_beta   90.00
_cell.angle_gamma   90.00
#
_symmetry.space_group_name_H-M   'P 1'
#
loop_
_entity.id
_entity.type
_entity.pdbx_description
1 polymer ?
#
loop_
_entity_poly.entity_id
_entity_poly.type
_entity_poly.pdbx_seq_one_letter_code
_entity_poly.pdbx_strand_id
1 'polypeptide(L)'
;MNQNNNLNSFREFILETLKKRFKKTIEYREKLQTVSTLLSDSSPKLDGRVFYNVLKLLNEDIDKVCKTFYSQHSAHILDSLKKTENRFANLISPYLNSQNQISESSQISSKRFNRLFAGELKELYADEVYGLAKAFDLKPSQLFEYFYGDGERPVVRA
;
A
#
# COMPACT_ATOMS: atom_id res chain seq x y z
N MET A 1 2.56 7.78 -12.20
CA MET A 1 1.22 8.27 -11.77
C MET A 1 1.39 9.48 -10.88
N ASN A 2 0.57 10.53 -11.05
CA ASN A 2 0.64 11.74 -10.23
C ASN A 2 -0.09 11.50 -8.90
N GLN A 3 0.61 11.61 -7.77
CA GLN A 3 0.10 11.24 -6.43
C GLN A 3 -1.10 12.05 -5.95
N ASN A 4 -1.21 13.32 -6.34
CA ASN A 4 -2.38 14.14 -6.03
C ASN A 4 -3.63 13.63 -6.75
N ASN A 5 -3.47 12.94 -7.90
CA ASN A 5 -4.57 12.31 -8.61
C ASN A 5 -5.10 11.09 -7.83
N ASN A 6 -4.21 10.34 -7.17
CA ASN A 6 -4.58 9.16 -6.38
C ASN A 6 -5.52 9.51 -5.23
N LEU A 7 -5.29 10.61 -4.48
CA LEU A 7 -6.17 11.01 -3.38
C LEU A 7 -7.58 11.38 -3.87
N ASN A 8 -7.68 12.15 -4.96
CA ASN A 8 -8.96 12.58 -5.51
C ASN A 8 -9.75 11.42 -6.12
N SER A 9 -9.09 10.57 -6.94
CA SER A 9 -9.73 9.37 -7.48
C SER A 9 -10.15 8.40 -6.38
N PHE A 10 -9.39 8.31 -5.27
CA PHE A 10 -9.77 7.49 -4.13
C PHE A 10 -10.99 8.07 -3.41
N ARG A 11 -11.04 9.40 -3.19
CA ARG A 11 -12.23 10.09 -2.65
C ARG A 11 -13.47 9.77 -3.48
N GLU A 12 -13.38 9.89 -4.81
CA GLU A 12 -14.50 9.57 -5.71
C GLU A 12 -14.94 8.11 -5.61
N PHE A 13 -13.98 7.17 -5.63
CA PHE A 13 -14.25 5.73 -5.47
C PHE A 13 -15.01 5.44 -4.17
N ILE A 14 -14.58 6.05 -3.06
CA ILE A 14 -15.20 5.85 -1.76
C ILE A 14 -16.58 6.49 -1.68
N LEU A 15 -16.77 7.69 -2.23
CA LEU A 15 -18.07 8.35 -2.28
C LEU A 15 -19.08 7.53 -3.08
N GLU A 16 -18.70 6.98 -4.22
CA GLU A 16 -19.57 6.12 -5.02
C GLU A 16 -19.89 4.80 -4.30
N THR A 17 -18.91 4.22 -3.59
CA THR A 17 -19.12 3.03 -2.76
C THR A 17 -20.12 3.29 -1.64
N LEU A 18 -19.98 4.42 -0.93
CA LEU A 18 -20.90 4.83 0.14
C LEU A 18 -22.31 5.07 -0.40
N LYS A 19 -22.44 5.77 -1.53
CA LYS A 19 -23.75 6.01 -2.17
C LYS A 19 -24.42 4.70 -2.58
N LYS A 20 -23.68 3.75 -3.15
CA LYS A 20 -24.24 2.47 -3.60
C LYS A 20 -24.72 1.60 -2.44
N ARG A 21 -23.96 1.53 -1.35
CA ARG A 21 -24.23 0.62 -0.23
C ARG A 21 -25.16 1.22 0.82
N PHE A 22 -25.03 2.52 1.12
CA PHE A 22 -25.60 3.10 2.33
C PHE A 22 -26.61 4.22 2.10
N LYS A 23 -26.80 4.79 0.90
CA LYS A 23 -27.57 6.03 0.66
C LYS A 23 -28.97 6.12 1.31
N LYS A 24 -29.64 4.99 1.56
CA LYS A 24 -30.97 4.94 2.21
C LYS A 24 -30.94 4.52 3.69
N THR A 25 -29.75 4.41 4.28
CA THR A 25 -29.53 3.99 5.66
C THR A 25 -29.20 5.20 6.54
N ILE A 26 -29.54 5.11 7.82
CA ILE A 26 -29.21 6.13 8.83
C ILE A 26 -27.68 6.29 8.93
N GLU A 27 -26.95 5.19 8.78
CA GLU A 27 -25.48 5.12 8.82
C GLU A 27 -24.77 5.89 7.69
N TYR A 28 -25.48 6.29 6.62
CA TYR A 28 -24.86 6.96 5.47
C TYR A 28 -24.16 8.26 5.87
N ARG A 29 -24.85 9.11 6.63
CA ARG A 29 -24.30 10.42 7.03
C ARG A 29 -23.14 10.26 7.99
N GLU A 30 -23.25 9.34 8.93
CA GLU A 30 -22.20 9.06 9.92
C GLU A 30 -20.94 8.52 9.22
N LYS A 31 -21.06 7.47 8.40
CA LYS A 31 -19.92 6.91 7.65
C LYS A 31 -19.31 7.93 6.69
N LEU A 32 -20.13 8.74 6.01
CA LEU A 32 -19.65 9.79 5.12
C LEU A 32 -18.82 10.83 5.88
N GLN A 33 -19.29 11.26 7.06
CA GLN A 33 -18.57 12.22 7.90
C GLN A 33 -17.24 11.64 8.38
N THR A 34 -17.24 10.42 8.92
CA THR A 34 -16.03 9.73 9.39
C THR A 34 -15.00 9.59 8.28
N VAL A 35 -15.41 9.11 7.10
CA VAL A 35 -14.54 8.97 5.93
C VAL A 35 -13.99 10.33 5.49
N SER A 36 -14.82 11.38 5.46
CA SER A 36 -14.39 12.72 5.05
C SER A 36 -13.33 13.29 5.98
N THR A 37 -13.49 13.07 7.30
CA THR A 37 -12.48 13.44 8.30
C THR A 37 -11.18 12.69 8.05
N LEU A 38 -11.21 11.36 7.91
CA LEU A 38 -10.02 10.55 7.64
C LEU A 38 -9.28 10.99 6.37
N LEU A 39 -10.02 11.25 5.29
CA LEU A 39 -9.44 11.67 4.01
C LEU A 39 -8.90 13.11 4.03
N SER A 40 -9.26 13.92 5.03
CA SER A 40 -8.71 15.27 5.22
C SER A 40 -7.32 15.22 5.85
N ASP A 41 -7.05 14.22 6.70
CA ASP A 41 -5.75 14.00 7.32
C ASP A 41 -4.68 13.55 6.31
N SER A 42 -5.11 13.06 5.13
CA SER A 42 -4.27 12.52 4.07
C SER A 42 -3.91 13.55 2.98
N SER A 43 -3.73 14.82 3.32
CA SER A 43 -3.41 15.88 2.33
C SER A 43 -1.91 16.24 2.37
N PRO A 44 -1.21 16.36 1.23
CA PRO A 44 -1.70 16.34 -0.15
C PRO A 44 -1.70 14.96 -0.85
N LYS A 45 -1.11 13.92 -0.24
CA LYS A 45 -0.94 12.59 -0.84
C LYS A 45 -1.67 11.52 -0.05
N LEU A 46 -2.12 10.47 -0.74
CA LEU A 46 -2.86 9.37 -0.13
C LEU A 46 -1.97 8.54 0.82
N ASP A 47 -2.10 8.82 2.11
CA ASP A 47 -1.45 8.16 3.23
C ASP A 47 -1.94 6.71 3.35
N GLY A 48 -0.98 5.78 3.54
CA GLY A 48 -1.27 4.36 3.64
C GLY A 48 -2.18 4.00 4.81
N ARG A 49 -2.04 4.67 5.95
CA ARG A 49 -2.87 4.49 7.15
C ARG A 49 -4.31 4.90 6.88
N VAL A 50 -4.49 6.07 6.24
CA VAL A 50 -5.84 6.58 5.90
C VAL A 50 -6.51 5.66 4.89
N PHE A 51 -5.79 5.25 3.85
CA PHE A 51 -6.28 4.30 2.87
C PHE A 51 -6.74 2.99 3.53
N TYR A 52 -5.90 2.39 4.38
CA TYR A 52 -6.22 1.18 5.12
C TYR A 52 -7.46 1.33 6.01
N ASN A 53 -7.50 2.37 6.84
CA ASN A 53 -8.61 2.60 7.78
C ASN A 53 -9.95 2.79 7.05
N VAL A 54 -9.95 3.53 5.93
CA VAL A 54 -11.15 3.74 5.13
C VAL A 54 -11.63 2.42 4.51
N LEU A 55 -10.72 1.61 3.95
CA LEU A 55 -11.11 0.31 3.37
C LEU A 55 -11.62 -0.67 4.43
N LYS A 56 -11.00 -0.71 5.61
CA LYS A 56 -11.47 -1.53 6.75
C LYS A 56 -12.84 -1.09 7.24
N LEU A 57 -13.08 0.21 7.39
CA LEU A 57 -14.37 0.78 7.79
C LEU A 57 -15.52 0.39 6.84
N LEU A 58 -15.20 0.24 5.55
CA LEU A 58 -16.15 -0.13 4.50
C LEU A 58 -16.17 -1.62 4.19
N ASN A 59 -15.35 -2.42 4.90
CA ASN A 59 -15.15 -3.84 4.68
C ASN A 59 -14.84 -4.16 3.21
N GLU A 60 -13.91 -3.40 2.62
CA GLU A 60 -13.43 -3.61 1.25
C GLU A 60 -12.25 -4.58 1.20
N ASP A 61 -12.15 -5.32 0.10
CA ASP A 61 -11.00 -6.18 -0.19
C ASP A 61 -9.80 -5.32 -0.62
N ILE A 62 -8.84 -5.15 0.28
CA ILE A 62 -7.63 -4.35 0.08
C ILE A 62 -6.83 -4.83 -1.14
N ASP A 63 -6.67 -6.14 -1.31
CA ASP A 63 -5.88 -6.71 -2.41
C ASP A 63 -6.52 -6.38 -3.76
N LYS A 64 -7.85 -6.52 -3.84
CA LYS A 64 -8.62 -6.19 -5.04
C LYS A 64 -8.61 -4.70 -5.34
N VAL A 65 -8.78 -3.85 -4.33
CA VAL A 65 -8.75 -2.39 -4.50
C VAL A 65 -7.36 -1.96 -4.97
N CYS A 66 -6.29 -2.41 -4.32
CA CYS A 66 -4.92 -2.10 -4.73
C CYS A 66 -4.63 -2.53 -6.17
N LYS A 67 -5.00 -3.76 -6.55
CA LYS A 67 -4.78 -4.25 -7.93
C LYS A 67 -5.52 -3.40 -8.97
N THR A 68 -6.70 -2.91 -8.63
CA THR A 68 -7.50 -2.05 -9.52
C THR A 68 -6.91 -0.65 -9.61
N PHE A 69 -6.68 -0.04 -8.44
CA PHE A 69 -6.30 1.36 -8.30
C PHE A 69 -4.85 1.64 -8.69
N TYR A 70 -3.95 0.67 -8.45
CA TYR A 70 -2.52 0.75 -8.76
C TYR A 70 -2.13 -0.23 -9.89
N SER A 71 -3.06 -0.51 -10.80
CA SER A 71 -2.83 -1.40 -11.95
C SER A 71 -1.67 -0.97 -12.84
N GLN A 72 -1.38 0.33 -12.93
CA GLN A 72 -0.29 0.90 -13.72
C GLN A 72 1.01 1.12 -12.93
N HIS A 73 1.08 0.65 -11.68
CA HIS A 73 2.29 0.78 -10.88
C HIS A 73 3.40 -0.11 -11.44
N SER A 74 4.57 0.47 -11.70
CA SER A 74 5.74 -0.20 -12.31
C SER A 74 6.59 -1.01 -11.32
N ALA A 75 6.06 -1.32 -10.14
CA ALA A 75 6.78 -2.12 -9.16
C ALA A 75 6.86 -3.58 -9.64
N HIS A 76 7.97 -4.22 -9.34
CA HIS A 76 8.28 -5.58 -9.78
C HIS A 76 9.00 -6.33 -8.66
N ILE A 77 8.92 -7.67 -8.71
CA ILE A 77 9.57 -8.53 -7.71
C ILE A 77 11.08 -8.32 -7.76
N LEU A 78 11.68 -8.18 -6.57
CA LEU A 78 13.13 -8.09 -6.39
C LEU A 78 13.85 -9.23 -7.11
N ASP A 79 14.92 -8.92 -7.85
CA ASP A 79 15.69 -9.91 -8.60
C ASP A 79 16.28 -11.00 -7.70
N SER A 80 16.69 -10.63 -6.49
CA SER A 80 17.14 -11.52 -5.42
C SER A 80 16.07 -12.49 -4.90
N LEU A 81 14.79 -12.26 -5.19
CA LEU A 81 13.71 -13.19 -4.86
C LEU A 81 13.30 -14.05 -6.06
N LYS A 82 13.88 -13.83 -7.25
CA LYS A 82 13.62 -14.66 -8.41
C LYS A 82 14.37 -15.98 -8.27
N LYS A 83 13.64 -17.09 -8.30
CA LYS A 83 14.22 -18.43 -8.25
C LYS A 83 15.08 -18.70 -9.47
N THR A 84 16.23 -19.32 -9.25
CA THR A 84 17.14 -19.81 -10.28
C THR A 84 17.35 -21.31 -10.13
N GLU A 85 17.97 -21.96 -11.10
CA GLU A 85 18.36 -23.38 -10.97
C GLU A 85 19.55 -23.57 -10.00
N ASN A 86 20.27 -22.49 -9.68
CA ASN A 86 21.41 -22.52 -8.78
C ASN A 86 20.94 -22.53 -7.31
N ARG A 87 21.13 -23.68 -6.64
CA ARG A 87 20.74 -23.88 -5.24
C ARG A 87 21.47 -22.95 -4.26
N PHE A 88 22.75 -22.66 -4.50
CA PHE A 88 23.50 -21.74 -3.65
C PHE A 88 22.99 -20.31 -3.80
N ALA A 89 22.73 -19.88 -5.04
CA ALA A 89 22.10 -18.60 -5.31
C ALA A 89 20.75 -18.48 -4.58
N ASN A 90 19.86 -19.47 -4.73
CA ASN A 90 18.56 -19.46 -4.05
C ASN A 90 18.68 -19.40 -2.52
N LEU A 91 19.73 -19.99 -1.93
CA LEU A 91 19.98 -19.93 -0.50
C LEU A 91 20.40 -18.53 -0.04
N ILE A 92 21.29 -17.87 -0.77
CA ILE A 92 21.89 -16.60 -0.34
C ILE A 92 21.11 -15.36 -0.77
N SER A 93 20.43 -15.40 -1.92
CA SER A 93 19.82 -14.22 -2.53
C SER A 93 18.87 -13.45 -1.61
N PRO A 94 18.06 -14.07 -0.72
CA PRO A 94 17.18 -13.32 0.19
C PRO A 94 17.91 -12.40 1.16
N TYR A 95 19.19 -12.68 1.42
CA TYR A 95 20.05 -11.91 2.32
C TYR A 95 20.81 -10.79 1.59
N LEU A 96 20.78 -10.76 0.25
CA LEU A 96 21.55 -9.82 -0.58
C LEU A 96 20.75 -8.58 -0.98
N ASN A 97 19.60 -8.33 -0.35
CA ASN A 97 18.74 -7.19 -0.65
C ASN A 97 19.37 -5.86 -0.20
N SER A 98 19.84 -5.05 -1.15
CA SER A 98 20.30 -3.68 -0.85
C SER A 98 19.13 -2.68 -0.81
N GLN A 99 19.29 -1.60 -0.03
CA GLN A 99 18.30 -0.52 0.03
C GLN A 99 17.98 0.08 -1.35
N ASN A 100 19.00 0.17 -2.22
CA ASN A 100 18.83 0.67 -3.59
C ASN A 100 17.94 -0.24 -4.43
N GLN A 101 18.14 -1.56 -4.37
CA GLN A 101 17.30 -2.51 -5.09
C GLN A 101 15.85 -2.48 -4.59
N ILE A 102 15.65 -2.39 -3.27
CA ILE A 102 14.29 -2.28 -2.70
C ILE A 102 13.62 -1.00 -3.19
N SER A 103 14.31 0.13 -3.09
CA SER A 103 13.84 1.44 -3.57
C SER A 103 13.42 1.40 -5.04
N GLU A 104 14.25 0.79 -5.90
CA GLU A 104 13.99 0.64 -7.32
C GLU A 104 12.80 -0.29 -7.58
N SER A 105 12.82 -1.51 -7.04
CA SER A 105 11.75 -2.50 -7.26
C SER A 105 10.40 -2.05 -6.71
N SER A 106 10.37 -1.32 -5.59
CA SER A 106 9.15 -0.77 -5.01
C SER A 106 8.71 0.56 -5.61
N GLN A 107 9.53 1.16 -6.49
CA GLN A 107 9.31 2.49 -7.08
C GLN A 107 9.19 3.64 -6.06
N ILE A 108 9.83 3.49 -4.89
CA ILE A 108 9.96 4.56 -3.91
C ILE A 108 11.25 5.31 -4.24
N SER A 109 11.20 6.63 -4.44
CA SER A 109 12.42 7.41 -4.71
C SER A 109 13.48 7.19 -3.62
N SER A 110 14.75 7.05 -3.98
CA SER A 110 15.84 6.74 -3.04
C SER A 110 15.93 7.75 -1.90
N LYS A 111 15.72 9.04 -2.19
CA LYS A 111 15.67 10.09 -1.15
C LYS A 111 14.56 9.82 -0.13
N ARG A 112 13.36 9.42 -0.56
CA ARG A 112 12.26 9.10 0.37
C ARG A 112 12.50 7.78 1.09
N PHE A 113 12.98 6.77 0.39
CA PHE A 113 13.32 5.47 0.97
C PHE A 113 14.32 5.60 2.12
N ASN A 114 15.42 6.34 1.89
CA ASN A 114 16.45 6.55 2.92
C ASN A 114 15.90 7.26 4.16
N ARG A 115 14.99 8.23 3.96
CA ARG A 115 14.34 8.96 5.07
C ARG A 115 13.36 8.09 5.85
N LEU A 116 12.63 7.20 5.17
CA LEU A 116 11.80 6.18 5.82
C LEU A 116 12.66 5.21 6.63
N PHE A 117 13.76 4.72 6.04
CA PHE A 117 14.69 3.81 6.69
C PHE A 117 15.37 4.44 7.91
N ALA A 118 15.72 5.72 7.83
CA ALA A 118 16.28 6.49 8.95
C ALA A 118 15.23 6.86 10.04
N GLY A 119 13.95 6.58 9.81
CA GLY A 119 12.86 6.94 10.73
C GLY A 119 12.47 8.42 10.73
N GLU A 120 12.99 9.23 9.80
CA GLU A 120 12.59 10.64 9.65
C GLU A 120 11.15 10.79 9.15
N LEU A 121 10.67 9.79 8.41
CA LEU A 121 9.31 9.70 7.91
C LEU A 121 8.66 8.47 8.53
N LYS A 122 7.47 8.66 9.11
CA LYS A 122 6.73 7.60 9.79
C LYS A 122 5.72 6.90 8.89
N GLU A 123 5.21 7.61 7.89
CA GLU A 123 4.08 7.16 7.08
C GLU A 123 4.50 6.88 5.64
N LEU A 124 4.20 5.67 5.16
CA LEU A 124 4.20 5.30 3.75
C LEU A 124 2.95 5.84 3.06
N TYR A 125 3.04 6.16 1.77
CA TYR A 125 1.84 6.36 0.96
C TYR A 125 1.25 5.01 0.57
N ALA A 126 -0.05 4.98 0.27
CA ALA A 126 -0.76 3.75 -0.07
C ALA A 126 -0.18 3.05 -1.33
N ASP A 127 0.31 3.81 -2.31
CA ASP A 127 0.97 3.25 -3.48
C ASP A 127 2.38 2.70 -3.15
N GLU A 128 3.08 3.30 -2.20
CA GLU A 128 4.39 2.82 -1.73
C GLU A 128 4.25 1.49 -0.97
N VAL A 129 3.22 1.34 -0.14
CA VAL A 129 2.89 0.06 0.51
C VAL A 129 2.59 -1.01 -0.55
N TYR A 130 1.82 -0.65 -1.58
CA TYR A 130 1.56 -1.56 -2.71
C TYR A 130 2.83 -1.92 -3.48
N GLY A 131 3.69 -0.93 -3.74
CA GLY A 131 4.98 -1.13 -4.41
C GLY A 131 5.89 -2.07 -3.62
N LEU A 132 5.97 -1.90 -2.29
CA LEU A 132 6.69 -2.82 -1.41
C LEU A 132 6.09 -4.22 -1.44
N ALA A 133 4.75 -4.35 -1.42
CA ALA A 133 4.09 -5.65 -1.51
C ALA A 133 4.50 -6.38 -2.80
N LYS A 134 4.53 -5.66 -3.93
CA LYS A 134 5.00 -6.21 -5.20
C LYS A 134 6.48 -6.57 -5.19
N ALA A 135 7.33 -5.71 -4.63
CA ALA A 135 8.78 -5.95 -4.56
C ALA A 135 9.12 -7.22 -3.79
N PHE A 136 8.38 -7.50 -2.70
CA PHE A 136 8.59 -8.66 -1.85
C PHE A 136 7.71 -9.88 -2.18
N ASP A 137 6.96 -9.83 -3.29
CA ASP A 137 5.98 -10.86 -3.67
C ASP A 137 4.98 -11.23 -2.55
N LEU A 138 4.46 -10.19 -1.88
CA LEU A 138 3.48 -10.28 -0.80
C LEU A 138 2.10 -9.77 -1.26
N LYS A 139 1.06 -10.16 -0.52
CA LYS A 139 -0.25 -9.52 -0.68
C LYS A 139 -0.22 -8.11 -0.09
N PRO A 140 -0.80 -7.10 -0.77
CA PRO A 140 -0.96 -5.76 -0.20
C PRO A 140 -1.59 -5.76 1.18
N SER A 141 -2.67 -6.53 1.38
CA SER A 141 -3.37 -6.69 2.65
C SER A 141 -2.44 -7.06 3.79
N GLN A 142 -1.47 -7.96 3.58
CA GLN A 142 -0.51 -8.37 4.60
C GLN A 142 0.39 -7.20 5.05
N LEU A 143 0.88 -6.38 4.12
CA LEU A 143 1.71 -5.23 4.49
C LEU A 143 0.90 -4.10 5.12
N PHE A 144 -0.32 -3.83 4.64
CA PHE A 144 -1.18 -2.84 5.27
C PHE A 144 -1.55 -3.24 6.71
N GLU A 145 -1.90 -4.51 6.94
CA GLU A 145 -2.17 -5.01 8.30
C GLU A 145 -0.91 -4.94 9.18
N TYR A 146 0.28 -5.24 8.64
CA TYR A 146 1.52 -5.14 9.40
C TYR A 146 1.90 -3.70 9.78
N PHE A 147 1.71 -2.73 8.88
CA PHE A 147 2.09 -1.34 9.14
C PHE A 147 1.05 -0.56 9.95
N TYR A 148 -0.24 -0.86 9.81
CA TYR A 148 -1.32 -0.01 10.31
C TYR A 148 -2.41 -0.74 11.09
N GLY A 149 -2.38 -2.08 11.12
CA GLY A 149 -3.27 -2.91 11.91
C GLY A 149 -2.50 -3.70 12.96
N ASP A 150 -3.06 -4.86 13.32
CA ASP A 150 -2.46 -5.81 14.26
C ASP A 150 -1.82 -7.01 13.53
N GLY A 151 -1.43 -6.81 12.27
CA GLY A 151 -0.87 -7.86 11.43
C GLY A 151 0.53 -8.28 11.88
N GLU A 152 0.82 -9.57 11.80
CA GLU A 152 2.17 -10.09 12.04
C GLU A 152 3.13 -9.66 10.93
N ARG A 153 4.43 -9.64 11.26
CA ARG A 153 5.50 -9.42 10.28
C ARG A 153 5.40 -10.47 9.16
N PRO A 154 5.24 -10.07 7.88
CA PRO A 154 5.09 -11.03 6.80
C PRO A 154 6.39 -11.80 6.55
N VAL A 155 6.23 -13.08 6.20
CA VAL A 155 7.33 -13.94 5.77
C VAL A 155 7.50 -13.79 4.26
N VAL A 156 8.61 -13.18 3.85
CA VAL A 156 9.01 -13.12 2.44
C VAL A 156 9.52 -14.50 2.04
N ARG A 157 8.82 -15.18 1.13
CA ARG A 157 9.22 -16.49 0.61
C ARG A 157 10.09 -16.28 -0.61
N ALA A 158 11.33 -16.77 -0.52
CA ALA A 158 12.24 -16.85 -1.64
C ALA A 158 12.12 -18.17 -2.42
#